data_AF-A0A2V4DSG3-F1
#
_entry.id   AF-A0A2V4DSG3-F1
#
_cell.length_a   1.000
_cell.length_b   1.000
_cell.length_c   1.000
_cell.angle_alpha   90.00
_cell.angle_beta   90.00
_cell.angle_gamma   90.00
#
_symmetry.space_group_name_H-M   'P 1'
#
loop_
_entity.id
_entity.type
_entity.pdbx_description
1 polymer ?
#
loop_
_entity_poly.entity_id
_entity_poly.type
_entity_poly.pdbx_seq_one_letter_code
_entity_poly.pdbx_strand_id
1 'polypeptide(L)'
;MFINDKLSFIENKLLINMDKWKLNIHKLIERLFFLFLIGLILYWPIKFAKYHLFDLSYQEVLEFSWRTDGCQLSYPEVCPCPSFIEPDDHFTITDDGDLYFENKLYGKLILKDKPSFFHDPSEILSGGFMEIIRSDSGVICYYDSI
;
A
#
# COMPACT_ATOMS: atom_id res chain seq x y z
N MET A 1 59.11 -7.97 40.68
CA MET A 1 58.45 -6.67 40.41
C MET A 1 58.01 -6.52 38.95
N PHE A 2 58.78 -6.95 37.96
CA PHE A 2 58.49 -6.76 36.52
C PHE A 2 57.25 -7.46 35.91
N ILE A 3 56.67 -8.49 36.55
CA ILE A 3 55.53 -9.24 35.98
C ILE A 3 54.19 -8.50 36.19
N ASN A 4 54.02 -7.84 37.34
CA ASN A 4 52.79 -7.08 37.65
C ASN A 4 52.61 -5.86 36.74
N ASP A 5 53.69 -5.18 36.37
CA ASP A 5 53.63 -3.99 35.50
C ASP A 5 53.27 -4.33 34.05
N LYS A 6 53.64 -5.54 33.57
CA LYS A 6 53.23 -6.02 32.24
C LYS A 6 51.76 -6.42 32.20
N LEU A 7 51.25 -7.03 33.26
CA LEU A 7 49.84 -7.44 33.34
C LEU A 7 48.93 -6.21 33.37
N SER A 8 49.25 -5.22 34.22
CA SER A 8 48.49 -3.97 34.32
C SER A 8 48.49 -3.16 33.02
N PHE A 9 49.58 -3.17 32.27
CA PHE A 9 49.66 -2.54 30.95
C PHE A 9 48.74 -3.21 29.91
N ILE A 10 48.66 -4.55 29.91
CA ILE A 10 47.78 -5.30 29.00
C ILE A 10 46.31 -5.06 29.36
N GLU A 11 45.97 -5.09 30.65
CA GLU A 11 44.61 -4.82 31.14
C GLU A 11 44.15 -3.40 30.78
N ASN A 12 44.99 -2.39 31.00
CA ASN A 12 44.68 -1.01 30.62
C ASN A 12 44.47 -0.86 29.10
N LYS A 13 45.28 -1.54 28.29
CA LYS A 13 45.15 -1.50 26.83
C LYS A 13 43.87 -2.20 26.33
N LEU A 14 43.45 -3.26 27.00
CA LEU A 14 42.19 -3.95 26.72
C LEU A 14 40.98 -3.09 27.10
N LEU A 15 41.00 -2.46 28.27
CA LEU A 15 39.95 -1.53 28.72
C LEU A 15 39.77 -0.36 27.75
N ILE A 16 40.86 0.29 27.35
CA ILE A 16 40.83 1.40 26.38
C ILE A 16 40.26 0.95 25.03
N ASN A 17 40.62 -0.26 24.56
CA ASN A 17 40.08 -0.81 23.32
C ASN A 17 38.59 -1.16 23.44
N MET A 18 38.14 -1.69 24.58
CA MET A 18 36.74 -2.00 24.84
C MET A 18 35.88 -0.72 24.90
N ASP A 19 36.36 0.34 25.54
CA ASP A 19 35.66 1.63 25.61
C ASP A 19 35.58 2.30 24.23
N LYS A 20 36.66 2.25 23.45
CA LYS A 20 36.66 2.73 22.07
C LYS A 20 35.69 1.95 21.18
N TRP A 21 35.59 0.63 21.38
CA TRP A 21 34.66 -0.22 20.64
C TRP A 21 33.20 0.07 21.02
N LYS A 22 32.89 0.22 22.31
CA LYS A 22 31.58 0.67 22.81
C LYS A 22 31.18 2.02 22.23
N LEU A 23 32.09 2.99 22.21
CA LEU A 23 31.83 4.32 21.64
C LEU A 23 31.52 4.26 20.14
N ASN A 24 32.24 3.41 19.39
CA ASN A 24 32.00 3.22 17.97
C ASN A 24 30.65 2.53 17.68
N ILE A 25 30.27 1.55 18.49
CA ILE A 25 28.95 0.89 18.37
C ILE A 25 27.83 1.86 18.67
N HIS A 26 27.96 2.67 19.72
CA HIS A 26 26.95 3.66 20.06
C HIS A 26 26.72 4.63 18.89
N LYS A 27 27.80 5.17 18.31
CA LYS A 27 27.73 6.03 17.11
C LYS A 27 27.13 5.33 15.88
N LEU A 28 27.37 4.03 15.72
CA LEU A 28 26.78 3.25 14.63
C LEU A 28 25.26 3.11 14.82
N ILE A 29 24.82 2.77 16.03
CA ILE A 29 23.41 2.62 16.38
C ILE A 29 22.67 3.94 16.18
N GLU A 30 23.24 5.06 16.65
CA GLU A 30 22.66 6.39 16.45
C GLU A 30 22.48 6.70 14.96
N ARG A 31 23.49 6.44 14.12
CA ARG A 31 23.39 6.66 12.67
C ARG A 31 22.32 5.79 12.02
N LEU A 32 22.22 4.52 12.40
CA LEU A 32 21.18 3.62 11.89
C LEU A 32 19.78 4.09 12.29
N PHE A 33 19.62 4.53 13.55
CA PHE A 33 18.36 5.08 14.04
C PHE A 33 17.96 6.36 13.29
N PHE A 34 18.93 7.26 13.04
CA PHE A 34 18.69 8.46 12.23
C PHE A 34 18.28 8.12 10.79
N LEU A 35 18.94 7.14 10.15
CA LEU A 35 18.55 6.68 8.81
C LEU A 35 17.14 6.10 8.79
N PHE A 36 16.79 5.31 9.81
CA PHE A 36 15.44 4.79 9.97
C PHE A 36 14.40 5.90 10.14
N LEU A 37 14.68 6.90 10.98
CA LEU A 37 13.82 8.09 11.15
C LEU A 37 13.65 8.87 9.86
N ILE A 38 14.73 9.11 9.12
CA ILE A 38 14.67 9.78 7.81
C ILE A 38 13.78 8.97 6.85
N GLY A 39 13.94 7.64 6.82
CA GLY A 39 13.08 6.76 6.03
C GLY A 39 11.60 6.90 6.40
N LEU A 40 11.27 6.88 7.70
CA LEU A 40 9.90 7.08 8.20
C LEU A 40 9.33 8.45 7.83
N ILE A 41 10.11 9.52 8.03
CA ILE A 41 9.69 10.90 7.74
C ILE A 41 9.46 11.09 6.25
N LEU A 42 10.31 10.50 5.40
CA LEU A 42 10.19 10.61 3.95
C LEU A 42 9.13 9.68 3.35
N TYR A 43 8.80 8.57 4.01
CA TYR A 43 7.85 7.58 3.49
C TYR A 43 6.47 8.19 3.20
N TRP A 44 5.93 8.95 4.14
CA TRP A 44 4.59 9.54 4.02
C TRP A 44 4.47 10.57 2.89
N PRO A 45 5.34 11.59 2.76
CA PRO A 45 5.29 12.52 1.65
C PRO A 45 5.59 11.86 0.30
N ILE A 46 6.45 10.84 0.24
CA ILE A 46 6.68 10.07 -0.99
C ILE A 46 5.40 9.30 -1.38
N LYS A 47 4.74 8.65 -0.43
CA LYS A 47 3.47 7.94 -0.68
C LYS A 47 2.38 8.91 -1.18
N PHE A 48 2.26 10.07 -0.54
CA PHE A 48 1.34 11.14 -0.96
C PHE A 48 1.66 11.65 -2.36
N ALA A 49 2.92 11.96 -2.66
CA ALA A 49 3.33 12.42 -3.98
C ALA A 49 3.06 11.35 -5.04
N LYS A 50 3.40 10.08 -4.79
CA LYS A 50 3.10 8.97 -5.70
C LYS A 50 1.60 8.90 -5.99
N TYR A 51 0.77 9.06 -4.95
CA TYR A 51 -0.67 9.01 -5.11
C TYR A 51 -1.23 10.15 -5.96
N HIS A 52 -0.74 11.38 -5.82
CA HIS A 52 -1.30 12.51 -6.57
C HIS A 52 -0.65 12.77 -7.94
N LEU A 53 0.57 12.26 -8.16
CA LEU A 53 1.30 12.44 -9.42
C LEU A 53 1.08 11.30 -10.42
N PHE A 54 0.61 10.15 -9.97
CA PHE A 54 0.36 8.99 -10.82
C PHE A 54 -1.09 8.52 -10.67
N ASP A 55 -1.68 8.13 -11.80
CA ASP A 55 -2.94 7.41 -11.81
C ASP A 55 -2.78 6.09 -11.04
N LEU A 56 -3.86 5.65 -10.37
CA LEU A 56 -3.88 4.32 -9.77
C LEU A 56 -3.65 3.29 -10.86
N SER A 57 -2.72 2.38 -10.64
CA SER A 57 -2.68 1.20 -11.50
C SER A 57 -3.95 0.39 -11.28
N TYR A 58 -4.42 -0.32 -12.31
CA TYR A 58 -5.58 -1.20 -12.16
C TYR A 58 -5.40 -2.26 -11.06
N GLN A 59 -4.16 -2.63 -10.72
CA GLN A 59 -3.87 -3.51 -9.58
C GLN A 59 -4.15 -2.82 -8.23
N GLU A 60 -3.80 -1.54 -8.11
CA GLU A 60 -4.04 -0.75 -6.90
C GLU A 60 -5.55 -0.45 -6.71
N VAL A 61 -6.37 -0.50 -7.76
CA VAL A 61 -7.84 -0.33 -7.68
C VAL A 61 -8.49 -1.43 -6.83
N LEU A 62 -8.00 -2.67 -6.90
CA LEU A 62 -8.52 -3.78 -6.09
C LEU A 62 -8.06 -3.76 -4.64
N GLU A 63 -7.14 -2.87 -4.25
CA GLU A 63 -6.77 -2.73 -2.83
C GLU A 63 -7.87 -2.03 -2.00
N PHE A 64 -8.89 -1.47 -2.67
CA PHE A 64 -10.03 -0.81 -2.05
C PHE A 64 -11.26 -1.72 -2.06
N SER A 65 -12.14 -1.52 -1.08
CA SER A 65 -13.47 -2.09 -1.11
C SER A 65 -14.39 -1.24 -1.97
N TRP A 66 -15.25 -1.88 -2.75
CA TRP A 66 -16.18 -1.21 -3.64
C TRP A 66 -17.60 -1.71 -3.39
N ARG A 67 -18.56 -0.81 -3.44
CA ARG A 67 -19.98 -1.11 -3.29
C ARG A 67 -20.72 -0.69 -4.55
N THR A 68 -21.63 -1.55 -5.01
CA THR A 68 -22.51 -1.21 -6.13
C THR A 68 -23.43 -0.05 -5.77
N ASP A 69 -23.40 1.00 -6.59
CA ASP A 69 -24.33 2.14 -6.58
C ASP A 69 -25.49 1.94 -7.57
N GLY A 70 -25.31 1.07 -8.56
CA GLY A 70 -26.39 0.66 -9.46
C GLY A 70 -25.89 0.10 -10.78
N CYS A 71 -26.76 0.09 -11.80
CA CYS A 71 -26.34 -0.22 -13.15
C CYS A 71 -27.23 0.42 -14.21
N GLN A 72 -26.65 0.62 -15.40
CA GLN A 72 -27.37 1.10 -16.57
C GLN A 72 -28.12 -0.08 -17.22
N LEU A 73 -29.41 -0.20 -16.89
CA LEU A 73 -30.26 -1.26 -17.44
C LEU A 73 -30.88 -0.84 -18.78
N SER A 74 -30.81 -1.74 -19.76
CA SER A 74 -31.78 -1.78 -20.87
C SER A 74 -32.91 -2.79 -20.58
N TYR A 75 -32.64 -3.88 -19.87
CA TYR A 75 -33.53 -4.97 -19.37
C TYR A 75 -32.54 -5.99 -18.72
N PRO A 76 -32.76 -6.61 -17.52
CA PRO A 76 -33.99 -6.90 -16.76
C PRO A 76 -34.23 -5.98 -15.52
N GLU A 77 -35.33 -6.20 -14.78
CA GLU A 77 -35.74 -5.37 -13.60
C GLU A 77 -34.76 -5.38 -12.41
N VAL A 78 -33.81 -6.33 -12.36
CA VAL A 78 -32.85 -6.48 -11.26
C VAL A 78 -31.43 -6.34 -11.79
N CYS A 79 -30.67 -5.47 -11.13
CA CYS A 79 -29.26 -5.23 -11.45
C CYS A 79 -28.43 -6.50 -11.20
N PRO A 80 -27.77 -7.09 -12.21
CA PRO A 80 -27.04 -8.34 -12.06
C PRO A 80 -25.63 -8.14 -11.47
N CYS A 81 -25.31 -6.94 -10.99
CA CYS A 81 -23.99 -6.57 -10.48
C CYS A 81 -23.81 -7.04 -9.02
N PRO A 82 -22.66 -7.62 -8.66
CA PRO A 82 -22.33 -7.98 -7.28
C PRO A 82 -22.43 -6.77 -6.37
N SER A 83 -23.07 -6.91 -5.20
CA SER A 83 -23.26 -5.78 -4.28
C SER A 83 -21.95 -5.19 -3.77
N PHE A 84 -20.91 -6.00 -3.62
CA PHE A 84 -19.60 -5.61 -3.12
C PHE A 84 -18.49 -6.29 -3.92
N ILE A 85 -17.34 -5.64 -3.99
CA ILE A 85 -16.05 -6.19 -4.41
C ILE A 85 -15.08 -5.86 -3.29
N GLU A 86 -14.52 -6.87 -2.64
CA GLU A 86 -13.57 -6.72 -1.55
C GLU A 86 -12.13 -7.00 -2.04
N PRO A 87 -11.10 -6.47 -1.37
CA PRO A 87 -9.71 -6.71 -1.77
C PRO A 87 -9.29 -8.18 -1.76
N ASP A 88 -9.95 -9.00 -0.95
CA ASP A 88 -9.66 -10.43 -0.82
C ASP A 88 -10.39 -11.30 -1.87
N ASP A 89 -11.23 -10.69 -2.72
CA ASP A 89 -11.92 -11.42 -3.78
C ASP A 89 -10.95 -11.92 -4.86
N HIS A 90 -11.30 -13.03 -5.51
CA HIS A 90 -10.50 -13.64 -6.58
C HIS A 90 -10.61 -12.89 -7.92
N PHE A 91 -10.43 -11.58 -7.89
CA PHE A 91 -10.36 -10.73 -9.07
C PHE A 91 -8.91 -10.48 -9.50
N THR A 92 -8.73 -10.35 -10.81
CA THR A 92 -7.47 -9.91 -11.42
C THR A 92 -7.79 -8.93 -12.53
N ILE A 93 -6.99 -7.87 -12.68
CA ILE A 93 -7.18 -6.88 -13.74
C ILE A 93 -5.90 -6.76 -14.54
N THR A 94 -6.05 -6.71 -15.87
CA THR A 94 -4.95 -6.43 -16.79
C THR A 94 -4.63 -4.94 -16.85
N ASP A 95 -3.48 -4.56 -17.40
CA ASP A 95 -3.13 -3.14 -17.59
C ASP A 95 -4.11 -2.39 -18.52
N ASP A 96 -4.85 -3.13 -19.35
CA ASP A 96 -5.88 -2.60 -20.26
C ASP A 96 -7.27 -2.47 -19.59
N GLY A 97 -7.38 -2.83 -18.31
CA GLY A 97 -8.61 -2.79 -17.53
C GLY A 97 -9.52 -4.01 -17.70
N ASP A 98 -9.05 -5.11 -18.29
CA ASP A 98 -9.86 -6.31 -18.41
C ASP A 98 -9.88 -7.06 -17.06
N LEU A 99 -11.08 -7.18 -16.50
CA LEU A 99 -11.32 -7.76 -15.18
C LEU A 99 -11.69 -9.24 -15.32
N TYR A 100 -10.98 -10.09 -14.59
CA TYR A 100 -11.17 -11.53 -14.54
C TYR A 100 -11.61 -11.96 -13.14
N PHE A 101 -12.61 -12.83 -13.07
CA PHE A 101 -13.06 -13.50 -11.86
C PHE A 101 -12.88 -15.01 -12.03
N GLU A 102 -12.19 -15.67 -11.11
CA GLU A 102 -11.88 -17.12 -11.21
C GLU A 102 -11.29 -17.52 -12.58
N ASN A 103 -10.38 -16.71 -13.13
CA ASN A 103 -9.77 -16.87 -14.46
C ASN A 103 -10.73 -16.75 -15.66
N LYS A 104 -11.94 -16.22 -15.48
CA LYS A 104 -12.87 -15.93 -16.57
C LYS A 104 -13.03 -14.42 -16.74
N LEU A 105 -13.06 -13.97 -17.99
CA LEU A 105 -13.28 -12.55 -18.30
C LEU A 105 -14.66 -12.12 -17.81
N TYR A 106 -14.68 -11.32 -16.75
CA TYR A 106 -15.89 -10.80 -16.13
C TYR A 106 -16.39 -9.54 -16.84
N GLY A 107 -15.46 -8.66 -17.23
CA GLY A 107 -15.81 -7.41 -17.88
C GLY A 107 -14.62 -6.50 -18.08
N LYS A 108 -14.90 -5.24 -18.44
CA LYS A 108 -13.90 -4.18 -18.56
C LYS A 108 -14.14 -3.13 -17.48
N LEU A 109 -13.13 -2.90 -16.65
CA LEU A 109 -13.14 -1.91 -15.58
C LEU A 109 -12.64 -0.56 -16.10
N ILE A 110 -13.37 0.49 -15.75
CA ILE A 110 -13.05 1.87 -16.06
C ILE A 110 -13.10 2.65 -14.75
N LEU A 111 -11.93 3.03 -14.23
CA LEU A 111 -11.86 3.94 -13.08
C LEU A 111 -12.19 5.35 -13.57
N LYS A 112 -13.21 5.98 -12.99
CA LYS A 112 -13.59 7.37 -13.30
C LYS A 112 -12.97 8.33 -12.31
N ASP A 113 -13.18 8.04 -11.04
CA ASP A 113 -12.68 8.83 -9.93
C ASP A 113 -11.88 7.92 -9.00
N LYS A 114 -10.70 8.40 -8.66
CA LYS A 114 -9.82 7.76 -7.70
C LYS A 114 -10.35 8.01 -6.29
N PRO A 115 -10.30 7.02 -5.37
CA PRO A 115 -10.59 7.25 -3.96
C PRO A 115 -9.78 8.43 -3.39
N SER A 116 -10.17 8.97 -2.25
CA SER A 116 -9.40 10.00 -1.55
C SER A 116 -8.22 9.40 -0.80
N PHE A 117 -7.06 10.07 -0.83
CA PHE A 117 -5.91 9.68 -0.02
C PHE A 117 -6.20 9.85 1.48
N PHE A 118 -6.88 10.94 1.81
CA PHE A 118 -7.32 11.28 3.15
C PHE A 118 -8.82 11.04 3.21
N HIS A 119 -9.19 9.77 3.35
CA HIS A 119 -10.57 9.43 3.62
C HIS A 119 -10.94 9.91 5.03
N ASP A 120 -12.06 10.64 5.13
CA ASP A 120 -12.62 11.03 6.42
C ASP A 120 -13.17 9.77 7.10
N PRO A 121 -12.63 9.35 8.26
CA PRO A 121 -13.08 8.14 8.94
C PRO A 121 -14.53 8.23 9.47
N SER A 122 -15.16 9.40 9.40
CA SER A 122 -16.58 9.59 9.71
C SER A 122 -17.50 9.38 8.49
N GLU A 123 -16.96 9.32 7.28
CA GLU A 123 -17.69 9.01 6.06
C GLU A 123 -17.51 7.54 5.70
N ILE A 124 -18.51 6.93 5.06
CA ILE A 124 -18.42 5.53 4.61
C ILE A 124 -17.79 5.45 3.21
N LEU A 125 -17.93 6.51 2.42
CA LEU A 125 -17.44 6.54 1.04
C LEU A 125 -16.10 7.25 0.99
N SER A 126 -15.12 6.64 0.34
CA SER A 126 -13.81 7.26 0.10
C SER A 126 -13.78 8.17 -1.12
N GLY A 127 -14.88 8.27 -1.87
CA GLY A 127 -15.06 9.23 -2.96
C GLY A 127 -14.53 8.77 -4.32
N GLY A 128 -14.11 7.51 -4.45
CA GLY A 128 -13.76 6.88 -5.71
C GLY A 128 -15.00 6.35 -6.42
N PHE A 129 -14.96 6.33 -7.75
CA PHE A 129 -16.03 5.87 -8.61
C PHE A 129 -15.47 5.04 -9.76
N MET A 130 -16.04 3.86 -9.99
CA MET A 130 -15.66 3.01 -11.11
C MET A 130 -16.86 2.39 -11.81
N GLU A 131 -16.66 2.05 -13.07
CA GLU A 131 -17.60 1.35 -13.92
C GLU A 131 -17.04 -0.02 -14.30
N ILE A 132 -17.89 -1.04 -14.31
CA ILE A 132 -17.57 -2.34 -14.90
C ILE A 132 -18.58 -2.64 -16.01
N ILE A 133 -18.08 -2.75 -17.24
CA ILE A 133 -18.87 -3.19 -18.38
C ILE A 133 -18.79 -4.70 -18.45
N ARG A 134 -19.88 -5.39 -18.12
CA ARG A 134 -19.92 -6.86 -18.10
C ARG A 134 -19.72 -7.46 -19.50
N SER A 135 -18.83 -8.44 -19.58
CA SER A 135 -18.50 -9.11 -20.85
C SER A 135 -19.66 -9.94 -21.41
N ASP A 136 -20.51 -10.49 -20.54
CA ASP A 136 -21.57 -11.44 -20.91
C ASP A 136 -22.88 -10.78 -21.33
N SER A 137 -23.18 -9.61 -20.77
CA SER A 137 -24.47 -8.93 -20.91
C SER A 137 -24.35 -7.51 -21.43
N GLY A 138 -23.16 -6.92 -21.42
CA GLY A 138 -22.93 -5.52 -21.78
C GLY A 138 -23.50 -4.52 -20.75
N VAL A 139 -24.03 -5.00 -19.62
CA VAL A 139 -24.54 -4.14 -18.54
C VAL A 139 -23.38 -3.38 -17.92
N ILE A 140 -23.59 -2.08 -17.68
CA ILE A 140 -22.63 -1.23 -16.97
C ILE A 140 -23.01 -1.19 -15.50
N CYS A 141 -22.13 -1.72 -14.65
CA CYS A 141 -22.23 -1.69 -13.20
C CYS A 141 -21.48 -0.49 -12.65
N TYR A 142 -22.10 0.29 -11.76
CA TYR A 142 -21.51 1.46 -11.11
C TYR A 142 -21.13 1.11 -9.68
N TYR A 143 -19.94 1.54 -9.26
CA TYR A 143 -19.40 1.26 -7.94
C TYR A 143 -18.79 2.51 -7.30
N ASP A 144 -19.10 2.70 -6.01
CA ASP A 144 -18.44 3.66 -5.15
C ASP A 144 -17.39 2.97 -4.28
N SER A 145 -16.28 3.64 -4.02
CA SER A 145 -15.27 3.14 -3.09
C SER A 145 -15.70 3.36 -1.63
N ILE A 146 -15.43 2.36 -0.81
CA ILE A 146 -15.58 2.36 0.65
C ILE A 146 -14.18 2.46 1.24
#